data_AF-A0A846XUN8-F1
#
_entry.id   AF-A0A846XUN8-F1
#
_cell.length_a   1.000
_cell.length_b   1.000
_cell.length_c   1.000
_cell.angle_alpha   90.00
_cell.angle_beta   90.00
_cell.angle_gamma   90.00
#
_symmetry.space_group_name_H-M   'P 1'
#
loop_
_entity.id
_entity.type
_entity.pdbx_description
1 polymer ?
#
loop_
_entity_poly.entity_id
_entity_poly.type
_entity_poly.pdbx_seq_one_letter_code
_entity_poly.pdbx_strand_id
1 'polypeptide(L)'
;MHHIAGWWDGFELWVAGLPFIPQFAVVLIGAVPVSFLLAYLLDRGLRLALRVLGRDRRADSAPQVPVAPEVSEDTVPRPEPVLSGASMHGSGSMHEKAV
;
A
#
# COMPACT_ATOMS: atom_id res chain seq x y z
N MET A 1 31.78 -1.91 -36.12
CA MET A 1 30.62 -1.18 -35.55
C MET A 1 29.39 -1.12 -36.49
N HIS A 2 29.43 -1.66 -37.72
CA HIS A 2 28.28 -1.60 -38.66
C HIS A 2 27.49 -2.90 -38.82
N HIS A 3 28.00 -4.04 -38.33
CA HIS A 3 27.35 -5.33 -38.53
C HIS A 3 25.98 -5.42 -37.86
N ILE A 4 25.83 -4.82 -36.67
CA ILE A 4 24.54 -4.77 -35.97
C ILE A 4 23.54 -3.87 -36.72
N ALA A 5 24.01 -2.73 -37.24
CA ALA A 5 23.17 -1.81 -38.01
C ALA A 5 22.71 -2.41 -39.35
N GLY A 6 23.57 -3.14 -40.05
CA GLY A 6 23.21 -3.80 -41.31
C GLY A 6 22.21 -4.94 -41.14
N TRP A 7 22.29 -5.70 -40.03
CA TRP A 7 21.29 -6.72 -39.72
C TRP A 7 19.93 -6.10 -39.37
N TRP A 8 19.94 -4.98 -38.63
CA TRP A 8 18.74 -4.23 -38.29
C TRP A 8 18.07 -3.58 -39.53
N ASP A 9 18.85 -2.99 -40.44
CA ASP A 9 18.37 -2.44 -41.71
C ASP A 9 17.66 -3.50 -42.58
N GLY A 10 18.22 -4.72 -42.64
CA GLY A 10 17.56 -5.85 -43.29
C GLY A 10 16.25 -6.27 -42.62
N PHE A 11 16.16 -6.15 -41.30
CA PHE A 11 14.92 -6.39 -40.56
C PHE A 11 13.87 -5.30 -40.85
N GLU A 12 14.27 -4.03 -40.88
CA GLU A 12 13.38 -2.91 -41.25
C GLU A 12 12.80 -3.10 -42.66
N LEU A 13 13.63 -3.50 -43.64
CA LEU A 13 13.18 -3.78 -45.00
C LEU A 13 12.21 -4.97 -45.08
N TRP A 14 12.47 -6.03 -44.30
CA TRP A 14 11.56 -7.17 -44.24
C TRP A 14 10.21 -6.76 -43.63
N VAL A 15 10.21 -6.13 -42.45
CA VAL A 15 8.99 -5.69 -41.75
C VAL A 15 8.21 -4.67 -42.58
N ALA A 16 8.88 -3.75 -43.26
CA ALA A 16 8.24 -2.77 -44.14
C ALA A 16 7.66 -3.41 -45.42
N GLY A 17 8.18 -4.57 -45.83
CA GLY A 17 7.65 -5.36 -46.95
C GLY A 17 6.42 -6.20 -46.60
N LEU A 18 6.06 -6.31 -45.31
CA LEU A 18 4.87 -7.05 -44.86
C LEU A 18 3.59 -6.21 -44.99
N PRO A 19 2.43 -6.82 -45.30
CA PRO A 19 1.13 -6.16 -45.17
C PRO A 19 0.75 -5.93 -43.68
N PHE A 20 -0.25 -5.09 -43.42
CA PHE A 20 -0.59 -4.59 -42.07
C PHE A 20 -0.76 -5.67 -41.00
N ILE A 21 -1.50 -6.75 -41.28
CA ILE A 21 -1.81 -7.79 -40.29
C ILE A 21 -0.53 -8.50 -39.79
N PRO A 22 0.31 -9.09 -40.65
CA PRO A 22 1.53 -9.75 -40.18
C PRO A 22 2.57 -8.74 -39.64
N GLN A 23 2.62 -7.50 -40.14
CA GLN A 23 3.47 -6.44 -39.56
C GLN A 23 3.08 -6.14 -38.11
N PHE A 24 1.79 -5.97 -37.84
CA PHE A 24 1.27 -5.75 -36.49
C PHE A 24 1.51 -6.96 -35.58
N ALA A 25 1.35 -8.18 -36.10
CA ALA A 25 1.63 -9.40 -35.35
C ALA A 25 3.10 -9.50 -34.92
N VAL A 26 4.04 -9.21 -35.82
CA VAL A 26 5.48 -9.18 -35.50
C VAL A 26 5.78 -8.14 -34.42
N VAL A 27 5.21 -6.93 -34.54
CA VAL A 27 5.36 -5.89 -33.54
C VAL A 27 4.78 -6.32 -32.19
N LEU A 28 3.59 -6.93 -32.16
CA LEU A 28 2.99 -7.39 -30.91
C LEU A 28 3.83 -8.49 -30.25
N ILE A 29 4.30 -9.46 -31.04
CA ILE A 29 5.15 -10.58 -30.57
C ILE A 29 6.53 -10.09 -30.13
N GLY A 30 7.05 -9.01 -30.70
CA GLY A 30 8.31 -8.40 -30.27
C GLY A 30 8.13 -7.49 -29.05
N ALA A 31 7.22 -6.52 -29.15
CA ALA A 31 7.05 -5.45 -28.17
C ALA A 31 6.49 -5.96 -26.84
N VAL A 32 5.56 -6.92 -26.83
CA VAL A 32 4.96 -7.43 -25.59
C VAL A 32 6.00 -8.17 -24.73
N PRO A 33 6.76 -9.15 -25.24
CA PRO A 33 7.83 -9.78 -24.47
C PRO A 33 8.95 -8.82 -24.09
N VAL A 34 9.34 -7.90 -24.98
CA VAL A 34 10.37 -6.90 -24.67
C VAL A 34 9.92 -6.00 -23.53
N SER A 35 8.66 -5.54 -23.56
CA SER A 35 8.07 -4.75 -22.47
C SER A 35 8.07 -5.52 -21.16
N PHE A 36 7.64 -6.78 -21.17
CA PHE A 36 7.63 -7.63 -19.98
C PHE A 36 9.05 -7.84 -19.42
N LEU A 37 10.04 -8.07 -20.30
CA LEU A 37 11.43 -8.20 -19.93
C LEU A 37 11.97 -6.90 -19.31
N LEU A 38 11.63 -5.74 -19.89
CA LEU A 38 12.02 -4.43 -19.37
C LEU A 38 11.40 -4.17 -17.99
N ALA A 39 10.11 -4.43 -17.84
CA ALA A 39 9.41 -4.31 -16.56
C ALA A 39 10.07 -5.20 -15.50
N TYR A 40 10.33 -6.47 -15.84
CA TYR A 40 11.02 -7.39 -14.94
C TYR A 40 12.42 -6.91 -14.54
N LEU A 41 13.19 -6.38 -15.50
CA LEU A 41 14.53 -5.84 -15.25
C LEU A 41 14.48 -4.59 -14.39
N LEU A 42 13.52 -3.69 -14.63
CA LEU A 42 13.33 -2.48 -13.83
C LEU A 42 12.97 -2.85 -12.40
N ASP A 43 12.03 -3.78 -12.19
CA ASP A 43 11.64 -4.24 -10.86
C ASP A 43 12.82 -4.90 -10.11
N ARG A 44 13.57 -5.75 -10.81
CA ARG A 44 14.75 -6.44 -10.24
C ARG A 44 15.87 -5.44 -9.95
N GLY A 45 16.12 -4.54 -10.88
CA GLY A 45 17.13 -3.50 -10.79
C GLY A 45 16.84 -2.52 -9.65
N LEU A 46 15.58 -2.12 -9.49
CA LEU A 46 15.16 -1.24 -8.39
C LEU A 46 15.34 -1.92 -7.03
N ARG A 47 14.93 -3.19 -6.90
CA ARG A 47 15.18 -3.97 -5.67
C ARG A 47 16.67 -4.08 -5.36
N LEU A 48 17.49 -4.37 -6.36
CA LEU A 48 18.94 -4.46 -6.19
C LEU A 48 19.55 -3.11 -5.80
N ALA A 49 19.13 -2.02 -6.45
CA ALA A 49 19.58 -0.68 -6.14
C ALA A 49 19.22 -0.24 -4.71
N LEU A 50 18.00 -0.54 -4.25
CA LEU A 50 17.56 -0.23 -2.88
C LEU A 50 18.32 -1.05 -1.83
N ARG A 51 18.60 -2.32 -2.14
CA ARG A 51 19.44 -3.20 -1.31
C ARG A 51 20.87 -2.69 -1.21
N VAL A 52 21.47 -2.30 -2.34
CA VAL A 52 22.83 -1.72 -2.40
C VAL A 52 22.89 -0.38 -1.67
N LEU A 53 21.84 0.45 -1.76
CA LEU A 53 21.74 1.71 -1.02
C LEU A 53 21.61 1.50 0.50
N GLY A 54 21.53 0.26 0.97
CA GLY A 54 21.49 -0.09 2.39
C GLY A 54 20.14 0.13 3.04
N ARG A 55 19.06 0.29 2.25
CA ARG A 55 17.69 0.46 2.77
C ARG A 55 17.14 -0.83 3.41
N ASP A 56 17.72 -1.98 3.08
CA ASP A 56 17.41 -3.27 3.72
C ASP A 56 17.70 -3.27 5.24
N ARG A 57 18.74 -2.54 5.71
CA ARG A 57 19.03 -2.48 7.16
C ARG A 57 17.91 -1.81 7.96
N ARG A 58 17.12 -0.93 7.33
CA ARG A 58 15.95 -0.29 7.96
C ARG A 58 14.70 -1.17 7.94
N ALA A 59 14.54 -2.05 6.95
CA ALA A 59 13.40 -2.96 6.87
C ALA A 59 13.49 -4.08 7.94
N ASP A 60 14.70 -4.61 8.18
CA ASP A 60 14.94 -5.57 9.28
C ASP A 60 14.81 -4.94 10.67
N SER A 61 14.89 -3.60 10.76
CA SER A 61 14.75 -2.83 12.00
C SER A 61 13.36 -2.23 12.19
N ALA A 62 12.39 -2.53 11.31
CA ALA A 62 11.01 -2.12 11.53
C ALA A 62 10.53 -2.79 12.85
N PRO A 63 10.19 -2.01 13.89
CA PRO A 63 9.71 -2.59 15.13
C PRO A 63 8.51 -3.48 14.80
N GLN A 64 8.60 -4.77 15.14
CA GLN A 64 7.40 -5.60 15.21
C GLN A 64 6.49 -4.92 16.21
N VAL A 65 5.47 -4.21 15.72
CA VAL A 65 4.40 -3.71 16.58
C VAL A 65 3.82 -4.96 17.22
N PRO A 66 3.98 -5.17 18.53
CA PRO A 66 3.42 -6.33 19.18
C PRO A 66 1.92 -6.30 18.88
N VAL A 67 1.41 -7.33 18.21
CA VAL A 67 -0.03 -7.54 18.10
C VAL A 67 -0.49 -7.76 19.54
N ALA A 68 -0.95 -6.68 20.17
CA ALA A 68 -1.59 -6.76 21.46
C ALA A 68 -2.77 -7.74 21.29
N PRO A 69 -2.94 -8.72 22.18
CA PRO A 69 -4.04 -9.67 22.06
C PRO A 69 -5.34 -8.87 21.92
N GLU A 70 -6.10 -9.13 20.87
CA GLU A 70 -7.41 -8.53 20.69
C GLU A 70 -8.21 -8.80 21.97
N VAL A 71 -8.43 -7.73 22.72
CA VAL A 71 -9.33 -7.76 23.87
C VAL A 71 -10.71 -8.02 23.27
N SER A 72 -11.16 -9.28 23.34
CA SER A 72 -12.53 -9.65 22.99
C SER A 72 -13.47 -8.71 23.74
N GLU A 73 -14.21 -7.90 22.99
CA GLU A 73 -15.21 -6.93 23.45
C GLU A 73 -16.45 -7.59 24.10
N ASP A 74 -16.34 -8.80 24.64
CA ASP A 74 -17.46 -9.57 25.19
C ASP A 74 -17.60 -9.42 26.71
N THR A 75 -17.03 -8.36 27.30
CA THR A 75 -17.17 -8.07 28.74
C THR A 75 -17.45 -6.59 28.96
N VAL A 76 -18.59 -6.13 28.45
CA VAL A 76 -19.23 -4.91 28.95
C VAL A 76 -20.19 -5.32 30.07
N PRO A 77 -19.87 -5.11 31.37
CA PRO A 77 -20.85 -5.34 32.42
C PRO A 77 -21.97 -4.29 32.31
N ARG A 78 -23.18 -4.78 32.06
CA ARG A 78 -24.44 -4.02 32.04
C ARG A 78 -24.53 -3.16 33.32
N PRO A 79 -24.73 -1.84 33.24
CA PRO A 79 -24.88 -1.01 34.43
C PRO A 79 -26.18 -1.39 35.16
N GLU A 80 -26.04 -1.76 36.44
CA GLU A 80 -27.12 -1.99 37.41
C GLU A 80 -28.05 -0.75 37.47
N PRO A 81 -29.38 -0.90 37.40
CA PRO A 81 -30.29 0.21 37.62
C PRO A 81 -30.25 0.59 39.10
N VAL A 82 -29.45 1.60 39.45
CA VAL A 82 -29.44 2.19 40.79
C VAL A 82 -30.83 2.73 41.11
N LEU A 83 -31.51 2.03 42.01
CA LEU A 83 -32.74 2.41 42.68
C LEU A 83 -32.54 3.79 43.32
N SER A 84 -32.97 4.85 42.65
CA SER A 84 -32.96 6.20 43.21
C SER A 84 -34.16 6.35 44.14
N GLY A 85 -34.00 5.91 45.38
CA GLY A 85 -34.95 6.10 46.46
C GLY A 85 -34.22 6.33 47.79
N ALA A 86 -34.73 7.29 48.56
CA ALA A 86 -34.26 7.74 49.89
C ALA A 86 -33.02 8.63 49.85
N SER A 87 -32.81 9.65 50.69
CA SER A 87 -33.53 10.38 51.74
C SER A 87 -32.51 11.44 52.23
N MET A 88 -32.86 12.26 53.23
CA MET A 88 -32.09 13.35 53.90
C MET A 88 -32.36 14.74 53.30
N HIS A 89 -33.19 15.63 53.85
CA HIS A 89 -33.36 16.16 55.22
C HIS A 89 -32.12 16.88 55.77
N GLY A 90 -32.22 18.20 56.01
CA GLY A 90 -31.22 18.93 56.81
C GLY A 90 -31.15 20.47 56.61
N SER A 91 -32.10 21.18 57.20
CA SER A 91 -31.98 22.43 58.00
C SER A 91 -31.01 23.58 57.63
N GLY A 92 -31.55 24.82 57.66
CA GLY A 92 -30.80 26.10 57.75
C GLY A 92 -31.68 27.31 57.40
N SER A 93 -32.56 27.77 58.29
CA SER A 93 -32.37 28.96 59.14
C SER A 93 -32.24 30.32 58.41
N MET A 94 -33.39 31.00 58.23
CA MET A 94 -33.72 32.37 58.69
C MET A 94 -32.64 33.49 58.59
N HIS A 95 -32.85 34.45 57.67
CA HIS A 95 -32.57 35.90 57.82
C HIS A 95 -33.40 36.66 56.75
N GLU A 96 -34.45 37.42 57.06
CA GLU A 96 -34.55 38.73 57.75
C GLU A 96 -34.28 39.95 56.83
N LYS A 97 -35.32 40.78 56.64
CA LYS A 97 -35.35 42.19 56.14
C LYS A 97 -35.13 42.39 54.64
N ALA A 98 -35.64 43.41 53.95
CA ALA A 98 -36.66 44.43 54.12
C ALA A 98 -36.64 45.24 52.80
N VAL A 99 -37.70 46.04 52.59
CA VAL A 99 -37.91 47.07 51.54
C VAL A 99 -38.55 46.56 50.25
#